data_AF-U9T012-F1
#
_entry.id   AF-U9T012-F1
#
_cell.length_a   1.000
_cell.length_b   1.000
_cell.length_c   1.000
_cell.angle_alpha   90.00
_cell.angle_beta   90.00
_cell.angle_gamma   90.00
#
_symmetry.space_group_name_H-M   'P 1'
#
loop_
_entity.id
_entity.type
_entity.pdbx_description
1 polymer ?
#
loop_
_entity_poly.entity_id
_entity_poly.type
_entity_poly.pdbx_seq_one_letter_code
_entity_poly.pdbx_strand_id
1 'polypeptide(L)'
;MSRDRRACVNHQSQFFKTNIFHNIKPKIEYIDKDTTPDFTNSKTSHANLLYFRWLSGRPKHIFSKRLGISYISSYHAQDNSSVLKFHNKHMYKKRLSNLEKIPSPNLRTWKWQENRFDRACHHVFSKMKLPRERTAQHLDYLAIG
;
A
#
# COMPACT_ATOMS: atom_id res chain seq x y z
N MET A 1 20.54 36.73 7.68
CA MET A 1 19.58 36.51 6.57
C MET A 1 18.21 36.23 7.19
N SER A 2 17.16 36.93 6.73
CA SER A 2 15.90 37.13 7.46
C SER A 2 14.97 35.92 7.49
N ARG A 3 14.16 35.88 8.56
CA ARG A 3 12.97 35.05 8.78
C ARG A 3 12.10 34.96 7.52
N ASP A 4 11.75 33.72 7.14
CA ASP A 4 10.69 33.32 6.20
C ASP A 4 10.82 33.64 4.70
N ARG A 5 12.05 33.74 4.16
CA ARG A 5 12.23 33.73 2.68
C ARG A 5 12.41 32.29 2.17
N ARG A 6 11.51 31.83 1.30
CA ARG A 6 11.72 30.60 0.50
C ARG A 6 12.91 30.81 -0.43
N ALA A 7 13.81 29.82 -0.56
CA ALA A 7 14.90 29.89 -1.51
C ALA A 7 14.35 30.16 -2.92
N CYS A 8 14.92 31.13 -3.64
CA CYS A 8 14.54 31.35 -5.04
C CYS A 8 14.92 30.13 -5.88
N VAL A 9 14.26 29.94 -7.03
CA VAL A 9 14.40 28.77 -7.91
C VAL A 9 15.87 28.43 -8.21
N ASN A 10 16.72 29.45 -8.39
CA ASN A 10 18.15 29.28 -8.66
C ASN A 10 18.95 28.72 -7.46
N HIS A 11 18.55 29.04 -6.22
CA HIS A 11 19.20 28.55 -4.99
C HIS A 11 18.48 27.35 -4.37
N GLN A 12 17.35 26.95 -4.94
CA GLN A 12 16.55 25.84 -4.46
C GLN A 12 17.32 24.51 -4.52
N SER A 13 18.11 24.29 -5.59
CA SER A 13 18.93 23.08 -5.75
C SER A 13 20.04 22.98 -4.69
N GLN A 14 20.75 24.08 -4.44
CA GLN A 14 21.76 24.19 -3.39
C GLN A 14 21.11 23.93 -2.02
N PHE A 15 19.97 24.58 -1.75
CA PHE A 15 19.23 24.42 -0.50
C PHE A 15 18.75 22.98 -0.25
N PHE A 16 18.23 22.28 -1.27
CA PHE A 16 17.87 20.87 -1.14
C PHE A 16 19.09 20.01 -0.79
N LYS A 17 20.21 20.20 -1.49
CA LYS A 17 21.44 19.44 -1.27
C LYS A 17 22.02 19.64 0.14
N THR A 18 22.06 20.89 0.60
CA THR A 18 22.84 21.27 1.78
C THR A 18 22.03 21.53 3.04
N ASN A 19 20.70 21.55 3.00
CA ASN A 19 19.92 21.95 4.18
C ASN A 19 18.72 21.04 4.49
N ILE A 20 18.18 20.32 3.51
CA ILE A 20 16.96 19.51 3.70
C ILE A 20 17.28 18.08 4.18
N PHE A 21 18.44 17.53 3.82
CA PHE A 21 18.77 16.13 4.14
C PHE A 21 19.34 15.92 5.55
N HIS A 22 19.65 16.99 6.31
CA HIS A 22 20.22 16.87 7.66
C HIS A 22 19.26 16.27 8.70
N ASN A 23 17.96 16.35 8.48
CA ASN A 23 16.94 15.84 9.42
C ASN A 23 16.30 14.52 8.95
N ILE A 24 16.82 13.91 7.88
CA ILE A 24 16.38 12.58 7.49
C ILE A 24 17.06 11.60 8.43
N LYS A 25 16.29 11.06 9.37
CA LYS A 25 16.75 9.96 10.21
C LYS A 25 17.26 8.83 9.30
N PRO A 26 18.45 8.25 9.57
CA PRO A 26 18.92 7.11 8.80
C PRO A 26 17.84 6.04 8.80
N LYS A 27 17.59 5.46 7.62
CA LYS A 27 16.62 4.40 7.46
C LYS A 27 17.05 3.27 8.39
N ILE A 28 16.25 2.96 9.40
CA ILE A 28 16.44 1.74 10.18
C ILE A 28 16.36 0.59 9.19
N GLU A 29 17.45 -0.13 9.01
CA GLU A 29 17.51 -1.33 8.18
C GLU A 29 16.64 -2.39 8.82
N TYR A 30 15.35 -2.38 8.46
CA TYR A 30 14.52 -3.55 8.68
C TYR A 30 15.07 -4.65 7.79
N ILE A 31 15.76 -5.61 8.41
CA ILE A 31 16.14 -6.87 7.78
C ILE A 31 14.82 -7.57 7.44
N ASP A 32 14.39 -7.46 6.19
CA ASP A 32 13.35 -8.33 5.66
C ASP A 32 13.96 -9.72 5.59
N LYS A 33 13.32 -10.72 6.24
CA LYS A 33 13.81 -12.10 6.25
C LYS A 33 13.99 -12.68 4.84
N ASP A 34 13.30 -12.08 3.87
CA ASP A 34 13.30 -12.51 2.48
C ASP A 34 14.25 -11.67 1.59
N THR A 35 14.94 -10.66 2.17
CA THR A 35 15.84 -9.76 1.42
C THR A 35 17.24 -9.77 2.02
N THR A 36 18.24 -10.10 1.21
CA THR A 36 19.65 -10.04 1.61
C THR A 36 20.19 -8.60 1.52
N PRO A 37 21.27 -8.25 2.24
CA PRO A 37 21.94 -6.95 2.08
C PRO A 37 22.40 -6.70 0.64
N ASP A 38 22.64 -7.76 -0.14
CA ASP A 38 23.00 -7.71 -1.57
C ASP A 38 21.78 -7.61 -2.51
N PHE A 39 20.60 -7.22 -2.00
CA PHE A 39 19.42 -7.09 -2.83
C PHE A 39 19.60 -5.99 -3.87
N THR A 40 19.81 -6.41 -5.11
CA THR A 40 19.88 -5.51 -6.26
C THR A 40 18.47 -5.21 -6.78
N ASN A 41 18.23 -3.99 -7.25
CA ASN A 41 16.98 -3.59 -7.88
C ASN A 41 16.89 -4.13 -9.33
N SER A 42 16.96 -5.45 -9.50
CA SER A 42 16.88 -6.13 -10.79
C SER A 42 15.56 -6.89 -10.92
N LYS A 43 15.11 -7.13 -12.16
CA LYS A 43 13.90 -7.92 -12.43
C LYS A 43 13.98 -9.32 -11.80
N THR A 44 15.14 -9.97 -11.91
CA THR A 44 15.40 -11.30 -11.35
C THR A 44 15.30 -11.29 -9.82
N SER A 45 15.88 -10.30 -9.16
CA SER A 45 15.82 -10.15 -7.70
C SER A 45 14.37 -10.02 -7.21
N HIS A 46 13.56 -9.22 -7.89
CA HIS A 46 12.13 -9.08 -7.54
C HIS A 46 11.32 -10.34 -7.81
N ALA A 47 11.60 -11.07 -8.89
CA ALA A 47 10.94 -12.34 -9.19
C ALA A 47 11.26 -13.40 -8.12
N ASN A 48 12.52 -13.52 -7.73
CA ASN A 48 12.96 -14.43 -6.67
C ASN A 48 12.32 -14.06 -5.32
N LEU A 49 12.28 -12.78 -4.98
CA LEU A 49 11.63 -12.31 -3.76
C LEU A 49 10.13 -12.68 -3.72
N LEU A 50 9.41 -12.53 -4.83
CA LEU A 50 8.01 -12.96 -4.93
C LEU A 50 7.86 -14.47 -4.79
N TYR A 51 8.75 -15.25 -5.42
CA TYR A 51 8.79 -16.70 -5.28
C TYR A 51 8.98 -17.12 -3.82
N PHE A 52 9.99 -16.59 -3.13
CA PHE A 52 10.24 -16.94 -1.72
C PHE A 52 9.09 -16.52 -0.80
N ARG A 53 8.49 -15.35 -1.03
CA ARG A 53 7.31 -14.91 -0.28
C ARG A 53 6.13 -15.84 -0.48
N TRP A 54 5.86 -16.25 -1.71
CA TRP A 54 4.82 -17.24 -2.01
C TRP A 54 5.14 -18.60 -1.38
N LEU A 55 6.35 -19.12 -1.58
CA LEU A 55 6.80 -20.42 -1.07
C LEU A 55 6.71 -20.50 0.46
N SER A 56 7.09 -19.42 1.15
CA SER A 56 7.00 -19.36 2.61
C SER A 56 5.56 -19.39 3.12
N GLY A 57 4.59 -18.98 2.29
CA GLY A 57 3.17 -18.87 2.65
C GLY A 57 2.90 -17.89 3.80
N ARG A 58 3.90 -17.10 4.24
CA ARG A 58 3.81 -16.32 5.46
C ARG A 58 2.87 -15.12 5.29
N PRO A 59 1.81 -15.00 6.12
CA PRO A 59 0.98 -13.82 6.10
C PRO A 59 1.74 -12.61 6.63
N LYS A 60 1.66 -11.49 5.90
CA LYS A 60 2.13 -10.19 6.38
C LYS A 60 0.97 -9.42 7.01
N HIS A 61 1.03 -9.22 8.31
CA HIS A 61 0.10 -8.34 9.01
C HIS A 61 0.47 -6.89 8.73
N ILE A 62 -0.50 -6.11 8.26
CA ILE A 62 -0.33 -4.70 7.91
C ILE A 62 -1.31 -3.89 8.73
N PHE A 63 -0.81 -2.84 9.37
CA PHE A 63 -1.62 -1.87 10.10
C PHE A 63 -1.42 -0.46 9.53
N SER A 64 -2.52 0.19 9.14
CA SER A 64 -2.52 1.56 8.65
C SER A 64 -2.90 2.51 9.77
N LYS A 65 -1.90 3.17 10.38
CA LYS A 65 -2.13 4.25 11.37
C LYS A 65 -2.95 5.41 10.81
N ARG A 66 -2.90 5.64 9.50
CA ARG A 66 -3.60 6.75 8.84
C ARG A 66 -5.11 6.51 8.72
N LEU A 67 -5.50 5.26 8.48
CA LEU A 67 -6.89 4.86 8.27
C LEU A 67 -7.50 4.16 9.48
N GLY A 68 -6.68 3.70 10.43
CA GLY A 68 -7.14 2.91 11.57
C GLY A 68 -7.68 1.54 11.12
N ILE A 69 -6.98 0.87 10.20
CA ILE A 69 -7.35 -0.46 9.70
C ILE A 69 -6.17 -1.41 9.76
N SER A 70 -6.45 -2.69 9.99
CA SER A 70 -5.51 -3.80 9.83
C SER A 70 -6.00 -4.74 8.73
N TYR A 71 -5.07 -5.42 8.09
CA TYR A 71 -5.36 -6.53 7.18
C TYR A 71 -4.15 -7.43 7.02
N ILE A 72 -4.38 -8.63 6.51
CA ILE A 72 -3.35 -9.60 6.17
C ILE A 72 -3.12 -9.57 4.66
N SER A 73 -1.86 -9.45 4.25
CA SER A 73 -1.41 -9.61 2.87
C SER A 73 -0.61 -10.89 2.73
N SER A 74 -0.96 -11.74 1.77
CA SER A 74 -0.20 -12.93 1.38
C SER A 74 -0.03 -13.00 -0.14
N TYR A 75 0.88 -13.86 -0.59
CA TYR A 75 1.05 -14.18 -2.01
C TYR A 75 0.53 -15.60 -2.28
N HIS A 76 -0.23 -15.76 -3.35
CA HIS A 76 -0.74 -17.04 -3.82
C HIS A 76 -0.35 -17.25 -5.28
N ALA A 77 -0.24 -18.51 -5.69
CA ALA A 77 -0.11 -18.84 -7.10
C ALA A 77 -1.39 -18.46 -7.85
N GLN A 78 -1.24 -18.06 -9.11
CA GLN A 78 -2.36 -17.80 -9.99
C GLN A 78 -3.06 -19.11 -10.36
N ASP A 79 -4.39 -19.07 -10.46
CA ASP A 79 -5.24 -20.17 -10.92
C ASP A 79 -5.39 -20.15 -12.44
N ASN A 80 -5.39 -21.32 -13.09
CA ASN A 80 -5.52 -21.41 -14.56
C ASN A 80 -6.76 -20.71 -15.08
N SER A 81 -7.89 -20.82 -14.37
CA SER A 81 -9.15 -20.17 -14.73
C SER A 81 -9.02 -18.65 -14.83
N SER A 82 -8.30 -18.01 -13.91
CA SER A 82 -8.13 -16.56 -13.93
C SER A 82 -7.12 -16.10 -14.98
N VAL A 83 -6.08 -16.90 -15.27
CA VAL A 83 -5.15 -16.64 -16.39
C VAL A 83 -5.93 -16.63 -17.71
N LEU A 84 -6.76 -17.65 -17.94
CA LEU A 84 -7.54 -17.80 -19.16
C LEU A 84 -8.63 -16.71 -19.28
N LYS A 85 -9.35 -16.44 -18.18
CA LYS A 85 -10.49 -15.51 -18.20
C LYS A 85 -10.07 -14.04 -18.27
N PHE A 86 -9.03 -13.66 -17.51
CA PHE A 86 -8.63 -12.26 -17.36
C PHE A 86 -7.31 -11.93 -18.07
N HIS A 87 -6.77 -12.87 -18.88
CA HIS A 87 -5.48 -12.73 -19.57
C HIS A 87 -4.35 -12.30 -18.64
N ASN A 88 -4.43 -12.71 -17.37
CA ASN A 88 -3.50 -12.28 -16.36
C ASN A 88 -2.22 -13.13 -16.46
N LYS A 89 -1.11 -12.51 -16.87
CA LYS A 89 0.17 -13.20 -17.13
C LYS A 89 1.08 -13.32 -15.91
N HIS A 90 0.66 -12.80 -14.76
CA HIS A 90 1.49 -12.82 -13.55
C HIS A 90 1.40 -14.19 -12.88
N MET A 91 2.53 -14.77 -12.48
CA MET A 91 2.58 -16.08 -11.81
C MET A 91 1.97 -16.07 -10.40
N TYR A 92 2.12 -14.95 -9.68
CA TYR A 92 1.66 -14.79 -8.30
C TYR A 92 0.70 -13.62 -8.18
N LYS A 93 -0.36 -13.80 -7.37
CA LYS A 93 -1.29 -12.74 -6.97
C LYS A 93 -1.15 -12.42 -5.48
N LYS A 94 -1.31 -11.14 -5.16
CA LYS A 94 -1.47 -10.70 -3.77
C LYS A 94 -2.92 -10.93 -3.33
N ARG A 95 -3.10 -11.62 -2.20
CA ARG A 95 -4.38 -11.76 -1.53
C ARG A 95 -4.41 -10.87 -0.29
N LEU A 96 -5.50 -10.13 -0.13
CA LEU A 96 -5.80 -9.36 1.07
C LEU A 96 -6.93 -10.07 1.82
N SER A 97 -6.81 -10.18 3.15
CA SER A 97 -7.79 -10.87 4.00
C SER A 97 -7.82 -10.27 5.41
N ASN A 98 -8.82 -10.64 6.20
CA ASN A 98 -8.98 -10.22 7.60
C ASN A 98 -8.90 -8.70 7.78
N LEU A 99 -9.68 -7.96 6.97
CA LEU A 99 -9.79 -6.52 7.10
C LEU A 99 -10.54 -6.18 8.38
N GLU A 100 -9.91 -5.43 9.29
CA GLU A 100 -10.52 -4.98 10.53
C GLU A 100 -10.31 -3.47 10.71
N LYS A 101 -11.29 -2.79 11.31
CA LYS A 101 -11.18 -1.37 11.68
C LYS A 101 -10.70 -1.29 13.12
N ILE A 102 -9.43 -0.93 13.31
CA ILE A 102 -8.77 -0.77 14.61
C ILE A 102 -8.36 0.69 14.76
N PRO A 103 -9.28 1.56 15.22
CA PRO A 103 -8.99 2.98 15.38
C PRO A 103 -8.06 3.27 16.56
N SER A 104 -7.50 4.48 16.56
CA SER A 104 -6.75 5.01 17.69
C SER A 104 -7.68 5.22 18.90
N PRO A 105 -7.21 4.95 20.13
CA PRO A 105 -7.98 5.26 21.34
C PRO A 105 -8.15 6.77 21.56
N ASN A 106 -7.34 7.60 20.90
CA ASN A 106 -7.48 9.05 20.97
C ASN A 106 -8.64 9.52 20.09
N LEU A 107 -9.66 10.13 20.70
CA LEU A 107 -10.89 10.58 20.01
C LEU A 107 -10.62 11.51 18.82
N ARG A 108 -9.67 12.43 18.94
CA ARG A 108 -9.31 13.34 17.84
C ARG A 108 -8.74 12.54 16.67
N THR A 109 -7.77 11.68 16.94
CA THR A 109 -7.13 10.84 15.92
C THR A 109 -8.13 9.88 15.28
N TRP A 110 -9.02 9.28 16.08
CA TRP A 110 -10.08 8.40 15.62
C TRP A 110 -10.98 9.08 14.59
N LYS A 111 -11.52 10.27 14.91
CA LYS A 111 -12.35 11.04 13.96
C LYS A 111 -11.62 11.31 12.64
N TRP A 112 -10.32 11.58 12.68
CA TRP A 112 -9.53 11.78 11.47
C TRP A 112 -9.29 10.49 10.67
N GLN A 113 -9.11 9.35 11.34
CA GLN A 113 -8.98 8.05 10.70
C GLN A 113 -10.28 7.66 10.00
N GLU A 114 -11.41 7.84 10.69
CA GLU A 114 -12.74 7.56 10.17
C GLU A 114 -13.05 8.37 8.91
N ASN A 115 -12.93 9.70 8.97
CA ASN A 115 -13.13 10.56 7.79
C ASN A 115 -12.25 10.18 6.59
N ARG A 116 -11.02 9.69 6.83
CA ARG A 116 -10.13 9.25 5.76
C ARG A 116 -10.50 7.88 5.23
N PHE A 117 -10.95 6.97 6.09
CA PHE A 117 -11.48 5.67 5.70
C PHE A 117 -12.71 5.84 4.82
N ASP A 118 -13.68 6.65 5.25
CA ASP A 118 -14.91 6.91 4.50
C ASP A 118 -14.59 7.53 3.14
N ARG A 119 -13.67 8.51 3.09
CA ARG A 119 -13.20 9.09 1.82
C ARG A 119 -12.56 8.04 0.91
N ALA A 120 -11.77 7.11 1.45
CA ALA A 120 -11.16 6.04 0.66
C ALA A 120 -12.22 5.09 0.11
N CYS A 121 -13.21 4.70 0.93
CA CYS A 121 -14.37 3.93 0.49
C CYS A 121 -15.13 4.66 -0.62
N HIS A 122 -15.45 5.93 -0.43
CA HIS A 122 -16.13 6.74 -1.45
C HIS A 122 -15.32 6.80 -2.74
N HIS A 123 -14.00 6.98 -2.68
CA HIS A 123 -13.17 6.97 -3.88
C HIS A 123 -13.25 5.64 -4.62
N VAL A 124 -13.09 4.51 -3.93
CA VAL A 124 -13.10 3.17 -4.54
C VAL A 124 -14.47 2.83 -5.10
N PHE A 125 -15.53 3.08 -4.32
CA PHE A 125 -16.89 2.70 -4.67
C PHE A 125 -17.67 3.78 -5.43
N SER A 126 -17.10 4.97 -5.66
CA SER A 126 -17.76 6.04 -6.43
C SER A 126 -18.14 5.62 -7.86
N LYS A 127 -17.33 4.75 -8.47
CA LYS A 127 -17.59 4.21 -9.81
C LYS A 127 -18.67 3.12 -9.80
N MET A 128 -18.99 2.57 -8.62
CA MET A 128 -19.99 1.54 -8.44
C MET A 128 -21.38 2.19 -8.45
N LYS A 129 -21.93 2.41 -9.65
CA LYS A 129 -23.30 2.91 -9.83
C LYS A 129 -24.30 1.78 -9.61
N LEU A 130 -24.58 1.46 -8.35
CA LEU A 130 -25.69 0.56 -8.04
C LEU A 130 -27.01 1.33 -8.11
N PRO A 131 -28.06 0.75 -8.72
CA PRO A 131 -29.42 1.25 -8.56
C PRO A 131 -29.77 1.33 -7.07
N ARG A 132 -30.50 2.39 -6.64
CA ARG A 132 -30.82 2.63 -5.22
C ARG A 132 -31.47 1.46 -4.49
N GLU A 133 -32.16 0.60 -5.22
CA GLU A 133 -32.92 -0.53 -4.69
C GLU A 133 -32.16 -1.85 -4.69
N ARG A 134 -30.92 -1.88 -5.21
CA ARG A 134 -30.11 -3.09 -5.33
C ARG A 134 -28.94 -3.08 -4.34
N THR A 135 -28.83 -4.16 -3.57
CA THR A 135 -27.63 -4.44 -2.78
C THR A 135 -26.48 -4.91 -3.67
N ALA A 136 -25.25 -4.49 -3.31
CA ALA A 136 -24.04 -4.87 -4.03
C ALA A 136 -23.84 -6.39 -4.00
N GLN A 137 -23.69 -7.01 -5.17
CA GLN A 137 -23.34 -8.42 -5.32
C GLN A 137 -21.83 -8.58 -5.53
N HIS A 138 -21.28 -9.78 -5.27
CA HIS A 138 -19.85 -10.06 -5.47
C HIS A 138 -19.35 -9.68 -6.88
N LEU A 139 -20.18 -9.89 -7.90
CA LEU A 139 -19.88 -9.53 -9.29
C LEU A 139 -19.70 -8.02 -9.49
N ASP A 140 -20.46 -7.21 -8.77
CA ASP A 140 -20.42 -5.75 -8.89
C ASP A 140 -19.06 -5.22 -8.39
N TYR A 141 -18.47 -5.88 -7.39
CA TYR A 141 -17.14 -5.54 -6.87
C TYR A 141 -16.01 -5.95 -7.83
N LEU A 142 -16.18 -7.01 -8.61
CA LEU A 142 -15.20 -7.43 -9.62
C LEU A 142 -15.13 -6.46 -10.81
N ALA A 143 -16.19 -5.67 -11.04
CA ALA A 143 -16.25 -4.68 -12.12
C ALA A 143 -15.55 -3.35 -11.79
N ILE A 144 -15.02 -3.16 -10.57
CA ILE A 144 -14.33 -1.94 -10.13
C ILE A 144 -12.85 -1.94 -10.57
N GLY A 145 -12.33 -3.08 -11.05
CA GLY A 145 -10.93 -3.30 -11.46
C GLY A 145 -10.57 -2.77 -12.83
#